data_AF-A0A5P1E520-F1
#
_entry.id   AF-A0A5P1E520-F1
#
_cell.length_a   1.000
_cell.length_b   1.000
_cell.length_c   1.000
_cell.angle_alpha   90.00
_cell.angle_beta   90.00
_cell.angle_gamma   90.00
#
_symmetry.space_group_name_H-M   'P 1'
#
loop_
_entity.id
_entity.type
_entity.pdbx_description
1 polymer ?
#
loop_
_entity_poly.entity_id
_entity_poly.type
_entity_poly.pdbx_seq_one_letter_code
_entity_poly.pdbx_strand_id
1 'polypeptide(L)'
;MTQLPDSIGDLIHLRYLNLYGNYICSLPKSLCKLYHLQSLILPHNLPKGITNLVNLRHLNASKVAISWIAGIGRLAHLQGLKVFHIRRVKGHDVAQLKGMKELQGSLCIKCLDNVKSKDDVLEAKLEDKIHFRELQLKWMSWNRNRNPDTHKDVLDHLKPPLGLKELEIHWFEEHEAPGSR
;
A
#
# COMPACT_ATOMS: atom_id res chain seq x y z
N MET A 1 -1.39 -7.87 29.15
CA MET A 1 -1.11 -7.77 27.71
C MET A 1 -0.67 -9.14 27.24
N THR A 2 -1.32 -9.72 26.24
CA THR A 2 -0.95 -11.05 25.73
C THR A 2 0.00 -10.87 24.55
N GLN A 3 1.13 -11.58 24.58
CA GLN A 3 2.12 -11.59 23.50
C GLN A 3 2.05 -12.92 22.78
N LEU A 4 2.14 -12.90 21.44
CA LEU A 4 2.32 -14.13 20.68
C LEU A 4 3.76 -14.65 20.91
N PRO A 5 3.95 -15.94 21.26
CA PRO A 5 5.26 -16.47 21.62
C PRO A 5 6.23 -16.49 20.43
N ASP A 6 7.53 -16.32 20.70
CA ASP A 6 8.56 -16.31 19.66
C ASP A 6 8.64 -17.62 18.86
N SER A 7 8.22 -18.74 19.45
CA SER A 7 8.17 -20.07 18.80
C SER A 7 7.22 -20.12 17.60
N ILE A 8 6.34 -19.13 17.40
CA ILE A 8 5.54 -19.03 16.17
C ILE A 8 6.43 -19.04 14.91
N GLY A 9 7.65 -18.49 14.99
CA GLY A 9 8.59 -18.44 13.88
C GLY A 9 9.15 -19.79 13.46
N ASP A 10 8.98 -20.83 14.28
CA ASP A 10 9.44 -22.19 13.99
C ASP A 10 8.44 -22.95 13.12
N LEU A 11 7.20 -22.44 13.00
CA LEU A 11 6.16 -23.00 12.13
C LEU A 11 6.40 -22.61 10.66
N ILE A 12 7.59 -22.87 10.13
CA ILE A 12 8.04 -22.37 8.82
C ILE A 12 7.13 -22.74 7.64
N HIS A 13 6.35 -23.82 7.76
CA HIS A 13 5.40 -24.28 6.75
C HIS A 13 4.00 -23.64 6.88
N LEU A 14 3.78 -22.77 7.87
CA LEU A 14 2.50 -22.11 8.09
C LEU A 14 2.14 -21.22 6.89
N ARG A 15 0.94 -21.43 6.35
CA ARG A 15 0.40 -20.66 5.21
C ARG A 15 -0.70 -19.69 5.60
N TYR A 16 -1.36 -19.94 6.73
CA TYR A 16 -2.49 -19.15 7.20
C TYR A 16 -2.33 -18.87 8.70
N LEU A 17 -2.41 -17.61 9.09
CA LEU A 17 -2.40 -17.18 10.47
C LEU A 17 -3.49 -16.13 10.70
N ASN A 18 -4.45 -16.44 11.57
CA ASN A 18 -5.50 -15.52 11.98
C ASN A 18 -5.41 -15.24 13.48
N LEU A 19 -5.14 -13.99 13.83
CA LEU A 19 -5.06 -13.50 15.21
C LEU A 19 -6.21 -12.54 15.56
N TYR A 20 -7.16 -12.33 14.65
CA TYR A 20 -8.32 -11.47 14.88
C TYR A 20 -9.16 -11.98 16.06
N GLY A 21 -9.74 -11.06 16.84
CA GLY A 21 -10.57 -11.40 18.00
C GLY A 21 -9.80 -11.91 19.24
N ASN A 22 -8.47 -11.98 19.18
CA ASN A 22 -7.64 -12.33 20.32
C ASN A 22 -7.15 -11.07 21.07
N TYR A 23 -6.85 -11.21 22.35
CA TYR A 23 -6.24 -10.16 23.19
C TYR A 23 -4.73 -9.99 22.96
N ILE A 24 -4.22 -10.39 21.79
CA ILE A 24 -2.80 -10.31 21.44
C ILE A 24 -2.46 -8.85 21.11
N CYS A 25 -1.61 -8.24 21.94
CA CYS A 25 -1.21 -6.84 21.81
C CYS A 25 0.14 -6.68 21.10
N SER A 26 1.00 -7.69 21.15
CA SER A 26 2.35 -7.66 20.56
C SER A 26 2.64 -8.89 19.71
N LEU A 27 3.30 -8.65 18.57
CA LEU A 27 3.73 -9.67 17.63
C LEU A 27 5.26 -9.80 17.69
N PRO A 28 5.80 -11.02 17.82
CA PRO A 28 7.22 -11.26 17.88
C PRO A 28 7.86 -11.00 16.51
N LYS A 29 9.15 -10.62 16.51
CA LYS A 29 9.92 -10.48 15.26
C LYS A 29 10.03 -11.81 14.51
N SER A 30 9.97 -12.94 15.21
CA SER A 30 10.05 -14.28 14.64
C SER A 30 8.88 -14.61 13.71
N LEU A 31 7.72 -13.96 13.84
CA LEU A 31 6.60 -14.09 12.90
C LEU A 31 7.04 -13.79 11.46
N CYS A 32 7.95 -12.83 11.28
CA CYS A 32 8.50 -12.45 9.99
C CYS A 32 9.49 -13.49 9.40
N LYS A 33 9.74 -14.61 10.08
CA LYS A 33 10.46 -15.78 9.54
C LYS A 33 9.54 -16.71 8.74
N LEU A 34 8.23 -16.52 8.80
CA LEU A 34 7.24 -17.35 8.12
C LEU A 34 7.14 -17.02 6.63
N TYR A 35 8.24 -17.21 5.88
CA TYR A 35 8.32 -16.80 4.47
C TYR A 35 7.34 -17.53 3.54
N HIS A 36 6.78 -18.67 3.96
CA HIS A 36 5.70 -19.39 3.25
C HIS A 36 4.28 -18.90 3.56
N LEU A 37 4.12 -17.93 4.48
CA LEU A 37 2.81 -17.43 4.88
C LEU A 37 2.11 -16.73 3.71
N GLN A 38 0.88 -17.14 3.43
CA GLN A 38 0.05 -16.64 2.32
C GLN A 38 -1.07 -15.73 2.81
N SER A 39 -1.61 -16.00 3.99
CA SER A 39 -2.71 -15.23 4.60
C SER A 39 -2.38 -14.86 6.03
N LEU A 40 -2.46 -13.57 6.34
CA LEU A 40 -2.24 -13.01 7.67
C LEU A 40 -3.37 -12.06 8.05
N ILE A 41 -4.07 -12.37 9.14
CA ILE A 41 -5.15 -11.54 9.69
C ILE A 41 -4.73 -11.09 11.09
N LEU A 42 -4.65 -9.78 11.29
CA LEU A 42 -4.16 -9.15 12.51
C LEU A 42 -5.22 -8.24 13.14
N PRO A 43 -5.32 -8.17 14.48
CA PRO A 43 -6.29 -7.32 15.14
C PRO A 43 -5.93 -5.82 15.03
N HIS A 44 -4.63 -5.47 15.13
CA HIS A 44 -4.19 -4.07 15.17
C HIS A 44 -2.86 -3.82 14.45
N ASN A 45 -1.73 -4.13 15.11
CA ASN A 45 -0.40 -3.71 14.69
C ASN A 45 0.28 -4.71 13.77
N LEU A 46 1.06 -4.21 12.82
CA LEU A 46 1.90 -5.02 11.96
C LEU A 46 3.22 -5.37 12.67
N PRO A 47 3.78 -6.57 12.47
CA PRO A 47 5.09 -6.91 13.00
C PRO A 47 6.19 -6.12 12.25
N LYS A 48 7.25 -5.75 12.98
CA LYS A 48 8.45 -5.18 12.36
C LYS A 48 9.06 -6.22 11.42
N GLY A 49 9.20 -5.87 10.14
CA GLY A 49 9.71 -6.77 9.11
C GLY A 49 8.64 -7.55 8.33
N ILE A 50 7.38 -7.11 8.36
CA ILE A 50 6.28 -7.69 7.56
C ILE A 50 6.65 -7.94 6.09
N THR A 51 7.54 -7.12 5.51
CA THR A 51 8.05 -7.26 4.13
C THR A 51 8.95 -8.48 3.90
N ASN A 52 9.28 -9.26 4.93
CA ASN A 52 9.93 -10.57 4.80
C ASN A 52 8.95 -11.69 4.45
N LEU A 53 7.65 -11.48 4.61
CA LEU A 53 6.61 -12.44 4.23
C LEU A 53 6.37 -12.38 2.71
N VAL A 54 7.39 -12.72 1.93
CA VAL A 54 7.43 -12.48 0.47
C VAL A 54 6.34 -13.24 -0.31
N ASN A 55 5.82 -14.34 0.23
CA ASN A 55 4.72 -15.12 -0.36
C ASN A 55 3.32 -14.67 0.10
N LEU A 56 3.21 -13.56 0.84
CA LEU A 56 1.94 -13.09 1.38
C LEU A 56 1.03 -12.60 0.26
N ARG A 57 -0.17 -13.18 0.19
CA ARG A 57 -1.23 -12.87 -0.77
C ARG A 57 -2.35 -12.04 -0.15
N HIS A 58 -2.69 -12.35 1.09
CA HIS A 58 -3.77 -11.71 1.83
C HIS A 58 -3.26 -11.15 3.15
N LEU A 59 -3.31 -9.82 3.30
CA LEU A 59 -3.02 -9.12 4.54
C LEU A 59 -4.28 -8.37 4.99
N ASN A 60 -4.87 -8.81 6.09
CA ASN A 60 -5.98 -8.09 6.74
C ASN A 60 -5.46 -7.43 8.02
N ALA A 61 -5.38 -6.10 7.97
CA ALA A 61 -5.03 -5.23 9.07
C ALA A 61 -5.63 -3.84 8.82
N SER A 62 -5.42 -2.89 9.73
CA SER A 62 -5.84 -1.50 9.52
C SER A 62 -5.27 -0.94 8.21
N LYS A 63 -6.14 -0.30 7.40
CA LYS A 63 -5.74 0.42 6.17
C LYS A 63 -4.63 1.44 6.44
N VAL A 64 -4.69 2.09 7.61
CA VAL A 64 -3.64 3.02 8.06
C VAL A 64 -2.34 2.23 8.17
N ALA A 65 -2.29 1.19 9.00
CA ALA A 65 -1.07 0.41 9.24
C ALA A 65 -0.43 -0.13 7.95
N ILE A 66 -1.24 -0.68 7.04
CA ILE A 66 -0.76 -1.18 5.73
C ILE A 66 -0.11 -0.05 4.91
N SER A 67 -0.70 1.14 4.92
CA SER A 67 -0.17 2.28 4.17
C SER A 67 1.13 2.87 4.71
N TRP A 68 1.58 2.43 5.89
CA TRP A 68 2.87 2.79 6.51
C TRP A 68 3.95 1.71 6.32
N ILE A 69 3.68 0.64 5.55
CA ILE A 69 4.68 -0.39 5.28
C ILE A 69 5.75 0.16 4.34
N ALA A 70 6.92 0.46 4.90
CA ALA A 70 8.12 0.75 4.10
C ALA A 70 8.56 -0.51 3.32
N GLY A 71 8.75 -0.38 2.01
CA GLY A 71 9.22 -1.48 1.17
C GLY A 71 8.12 -2.48 0.79
N ILE A 72 6.85 -2.05 0.75
CA ILE A 72 5.71 -2.93 0.46
C ILE A 72 5.86 -3.68 -0.88
N GLY A 73 6.65 -3.15 -1.82
CA GLY A 73 6.94 -3.80 -3.11
C GLY A 73 7.63 -5.16 -3.00
N ARG A 74 8.18 -5.52 -1.84
CA ARG A 74 8.68 -6.89 -1.57
C ARG A 74 7.57 -7.92 -1.45
N LEU A 75 6.34 -7.51 -1.16
CA LEU A 75 5.15 -8.36 -1.11
C LEU A 75 4.57 -8.50 -2.53
N ALA A 76 5.35 -9.03 -3.46
CA ALA A 76 5.03 -9.04 -4.90
C ALA A 76 3.75 -9.85 -5.22
N HIS A 77 3.43 -10.85 -4.40
CA HIS A 77 2.23 -11.70 -4.51
C HIS A 77 1.00 -11.14 -3.79
N LEU A 78 1.08 -9.95 -3.20
CA LEU A 78 -0.05 -9.36 -2.48
C LEU A 78 -1.19 -9.08 -3.46
N GLN A 79 -2.39 -9.55 -3.12
CA GLN A 79 -3.56 -9.47 -4.00
C GLN A 79 -4.49 -8.32 -3.63
N GLY A 80 -4.36 -7.78 -2.41
CA GLY A 80 -5.18 -6.67 -1.92
C GLY A 80 -4.35 -5.53 -1.36
N LEU A 81 -4.45 -4.35 -1.97
CA LEU A 81 -3.92 -3.10 -1.44
C LEU A 81 -4.90 -1.96 -1.72
N LYS A 82 -5.73 -1.62 -0.74
CA LYS A 82 -6.80 -0.63 -0.92
C LYS A 82 -6.30 0.82 -0.93
N VAL A 83 -5.24 1.12 -0.18
CA VAL A 83 -4.70 2.48 -0.03
C VAL A 83 -3.18 2.44 0.00
N PHE A 84 -2.55 3.29 -0.80
CA PHE A 84 -1.10 3.48 -0.84
C PHE A 84 -0.76 4.98 -0.73
N HIS A 85 0.09 5.35 0.24
CA HIS A 85 0.51 6.73 0.46
C HIS A 85 1.94 6.94 -0.07
N ILE A 86 2.09 7.83 -1.06
CA ILE A 86 3.41 8.22 -1.55
C ILE A 86 4.05 9.22 -0.60
N ARG A 87 5.32 9.02 -0.28
CA ARG A 87 6.07 9.90 0.63
C ARG A 87 7.50 10.09 0.18
N ARG A 88 8.09 11.23 0.52
CA ARG A 88 9.51 11.53 0.29
C ARG A 88 10.43 10.86 1.32
N VAL A 89 10.15 9.60 1.65
CA VAL A 89 10.95 8.72 2.52
C VAL A 89 11.14 7.36 1.86
N LYS A 90 12.29 6.73 2.09
CA LYS A 90 12.66 5.46 1.44
C LYS A 90 11.59 4.38 1.61
N GLY A 91 11.28 3.66 0.53
CA GLY A 91 10.34 2.54 0.54
C GLY A 91 8.86 2.94 0.52
N HIS A 92 8.55 4.20 0.21
CA HIS A 92 7.20 4.74 0.05
C HIS A 92 7.03 5.49 -1.28
N ASP A 93 7.99 5.35 -2.18
CA ASP A 93 7.91 5.82 -3.56
C ASP A 93 6.90 5.00 -4.38
N VAL A 94 6.39 5.57 -5.47
CA VAL A 94 5.40 4.88 -6.32
C VAL A 94 6.00 3.65 -7.03
N ALA A 95 7.33 3.61 -7.22
CA ALA A 95 8.05 2.47 -7.80
C ALA A 95 7.94 1.20 -6.93
N GLN A 96 7.52 1.29 -5.66
CA GLN A 96 7.15 0.12 -4.86
C GLN A 96 6.07 -0.76 -5.52
N LEU A 97 5.22 -0.18 -6.37
CA LEU A 97 4.15 -0.91 -7.05
C LEU A 97 4.64 -1.73 -8.27
N LYS A 98 5.89 -1.56 -8.72
CA LYS A 98 6.46 -2.15 -9.95
C LYS A 98 6.24 -3.66 -10.09
N GLY A 99 6.53 -4.40 -9.03
CA GLY A 99 6.48 -5.87 -9.01
C GLY A 99 5.13 -6.45 -8.55
N MET A 100 4.20 -5.63 -8.10
CA MET A 100 2.96 -6.07 -7.45
C MET A 100 1.85 -6.37 -8.48
N LYS A 101 2.10 -7.35 -9.35
CA LYS A 101 1.24 -7.65 -10.52
C LYS A 101 -0.06 -8.38 -10.17
N GLU A 102 -0.07 -9.09 -9.05
CA GLU A 102 -1.22 -9.89 -8.61
C GLU A 102 -2.28 -9.08 -7.86
N LEU A 103 -2.05 -7.79 -7.65
CA LEU A 103 -3.00 -6.91 -6.99
C LEU A 103 -4.33 -6.82 -7.78
N GLN A 104 -5.44 -6.80 -7.05
CA GLN A 104 -6.79 -6.92 -7.60
C GLN A 104 -7.75 -5.89 -7.02
N GLY A 105 -8.85 -5.68 -7.75
CA GLY A 105 -9.98 -4.87 -7.29
C GLY A 105 -9.69 -3.39 -7.41
N SER A 106 -9.45 -2.72 -6.28
CA SER A 106 -9.40 -1.26 -6.19
C SER A 106 -8.20 -0.74 -5.39
N LEU A 107 -7.57 0.31 -5.91
CA LEU A 107 -6.40 0.98 -5.30
C LEU A 107 -6.62 2.49 -5.27
N CYS A 108 -6.45 3.08 -4.09
CA CYS A 108 -6.36 4.52 -3.91
C CYS A 108 -4.90 4.92 -3.66
N ILE A 109 -4.30 5.62 -4.62
CA ILE A 109 -2.97 6.21 -4.52
C ILE A 109 -3.11 7.65 -4.03
N LYS A 110 -2.50 7.96 -2.89
CA LYS A 110 -2.57 9.27 -2.23
C LYS A 110 -1.22 9.97 -2.23
N CYS A 111 -1.29 11.30 -2.13
CA CYS A 111 -0.14 12.21 -2.04
C CYS A 111 0.73 12.18 -3.30
N LEU A 112 0.12 12.21 -4.48
CA LEU A 112 0.84 12.19 -5.76
C LEU A 112 1.78 13.40 -5.94
N ASP A 113 1.59 14.49 -5.19
CA ASP A 113 2.50 15.64 -5.09
C ASP A 113 3.91 15.26 -4.59
N ASN A 114 4.06 14.07 -4.00
CA ASN A 114 5.33 13.53 -3.50
C ASN A 114 6.12 12.73 -4.53
N VAL A 115 5.58 12.49 -5.73
CA VAL A 115 6.32 11.88 -6.85
C VAL A 115 7.47 12.81 -7.26
N LYS A 116 8.66 12.25 -7.51
CA LYS A 116 9.86 13.07 -7.77
C LYS A 116 10.06 13.35 -9.25
N SER A 117 9.69 12.42 -10.11
CA SER A 117 9.87 12.52 -11.56
C SER A 117 8.83 11.66 -12.30
N LYS A 118 8.71 11.89 -13.61
CA LYS A 118 7.95 11.03 -14.51
C LYS A 118 8.47 9.59 -14.56
N ASP A 119 9.79 9.39 -14.38
CA ASP A 119 10.39 8.05 -14.40
C ASP A 119 9.87 7.20 -13.25
N ASP A 120 9.69 7.79 -12.06
CA ASP A 120 9.07 7.11 -10.91
C ASP A 120 7.68 6.55 -11.28
N VAL A 121 6.86 7.33 -12.01
CA VAL A 121 5.51 6.94 -12.44
C VAL A 121 5.56 5.77 -13.42
N LEU A 122 6.45 5.86 -14.42
CA LEU A 122 6.65 4.78 -15.40
C LEU A 122 7.18 3.50 -14.73
N GLU A 123 8.02 3.65 -13.71
CA GLU A 123 8.53 2.52 -12.94
C GLU A 123 7.46 1.81 -12.12
N ALA A 124 6.37 2.48 -11.74
CA ALA A 124 5.27 1.86 -11.02
C ALA A 124 4.55 0.78 -11.85
N LYS A 125 4.72 0.79 -13.18
CA LYS A 125 4.14 -0.17 -14.13
C LYS A 125 2.67 -0.45 -13.84
N LEU A 126 1.86 0.60 -13.82
CA LEU A 126 0.44 0.46 -13.51
C LEU A 126 -0.30 -0.30 -14.62
N GLU A 127 0.19 -0.24 -15.85
CA GLU A 127 -0.32 -1.00 -17.00
C GLU A 127 -0.23 -2.53 -16.80
N ASP A 128 0.76 -3.02 -16.06
CA ASP A 128 0.99 -4.46 -15.80
C ASP A 128 -0.05 -5.08 -14.84
N LYS A 129 -0.90 -4.26 -14.22
CA LYS A 129 -1.81 -4.62 -13.14
C LYS A 129 -3.18 -5.08 -13.67
N ILE A 130 -3.16 -6.13 -14.48
CA ILE A 130 -4.28 -6.60 -15.30
C ILE A 130 -5.57 -6.95 -14.53
N HIS A 131 -5.48 -7.20 -13.21
CA HIS A 131 -6.62 -7.58 -12.37
C HIS A 131 -7.28 -6.40 -11.63
N PHE A 132 -6.76 -5.18 -11.79
CA PHE A 132 -7.38 -3.99 -11.23
C PHE A 132 -8.52 -3.47 -12.08
N ARG A 133 -9.58 -3.01 -11.41
CA ARG A 133 -10.78 -2.44 -12.03
C ARG A 133 -11.03 -1.00 -11.64
N GLU A 134 -10.58 -0.58 -10.47
CA GLU A 134 -10.80 0.77 -9.95
C GLU A 134 -9.48 1.40 -9.50
N LEU A 135 -9.21 2.63 -9.96
CA LEU A 135 -8.04 3.40 -9.59
C LEU A 135 -8.49 4.79 -9.14
N GLN A 136 -8.11 5.16 -7.92
CA GLN A 136 -8.29 6.52 -7.42
C GLN A 136 -6.94 7.19 -7.24
N LEU A 137 -6.78 8.38 -7.81
CA LEU A 137 -5.57 9.19 -7.72
C LEU A 137 -5.89 10.45 -6.92
N LYS A 138 -5.16 10.69 -5.83
CA LYS A 138 -5.41 11.83 -4.93
C LYS A 138 -4.15 12.64 -4.68
N TRP A 139 -4.24 13.95 -4.94
CA TRP A 139 -3.26 14.97 -4.57
C TRP A 139 -3.67 15.61 -3.22
N MET A 140 -2.71 16.04 -2.41
CA MET A 140 -2.93 16.66 -1.09
C MET A 140 -2.81 18.19 -1.17
N SER A 141 -3.78 18.94 -0.62
CA SER A 141 -3.88 20.38 -0.86
C SER A 141 -2.83 21.25 -0.18
N TRP A 142 -2.28 20.83 0.97
CA TRP A 142 -1.44 21.69 1.82
C TRP A 142 0.03 21.82 1.40
N ASN A 143 0.46 21.13 0.33
CA ASN A 143 1.82 21.29 -0.15
C ASN A 143 1.92 22.62 -0.92
N ARG A 144 2.32 23.70 -0.24
CA ARG A 144 2.46 25.05 -0.84
C ARG A 144 3.49 25.10 -1.97
N ASN A 145 4.33 24.07 -2.12
CA ASN A 145 5.24 23.91 -3.24
C ASN A 145 4.60 23.08 -4.37
N ARG A 146 3.35 23.40 -4.75
CA ARG A 146 2.72 22.85 -5.95
C ARG A 146 3.56 23.29 -7.14
N ASN A 147 4.21 22.35 -7.81
CA ASN A 147 4.70 22.59 -9.16
C ASN A 147 3.62 22.05 -10.12
N PRO A 148 2.84 22.93 -10.78
CA PRO A 148 1.78 22.49 -11.69
C PRO A 148 2.31 21.58 -12.81
N ASP A 149 3.55 21.80 -13.23
CA ASP A 149 4.19 21.02 -14.30
C ASP A 149 4.41 19.57 -13.89
N THR A 150 4.75 19.30 -12.62
CA THR A 150 4.94 17.92 -12.16
C THR A 150 3.63 17.15 -12.06
N HIS A 151 2.51 17.82 -11.79
CA HIS A 151 1.21 17.16 -11.74
C HIS A 151 0.74 16.75 -13.13
N LYS A 152 0.94 17.64 -14.10
CA LYS A 152 0.67 17.35 -15.51
C LYS A 152 1.58 16.22 -16.00
N ASP A 153 2.88 16.28 -15.70
CA ASP A 153 3.81 15.20 -16.05
C ASP A 153 3.39 13.85 -15.47
N VAL A 154 2.95 13.81 -14.20
CA VAL A 154 2.46 12.57 -13.59
C VAL A 154 1.26 12.02 -14.36
N LEU A 155 0.30 12.86 -14.75
CA LEU A 155 -0.88 12.44 -15.50
C LEU A 155 -0.54 12.01 -16.92
N ASP A 156 0.30 12.76 -17.62
CA ASP A 156 0.68 12.50 -19.01
C ASP A 156 1.45 11.16 -19.14
N HIS A 157 2.15 10.74 -18.09
CA HIS A 157 2.93 9.50 -18.07
C HIS A 157 2.25 8.36 -17.30
N LEU A 158 1.09 8.61 -16.68
CA LEU A 158 0.33 7.58 -15.99
C LEU A 158 -0.31 6.65 -17.03
N LYS A 159 0.19 5.42 -17.12
CA LYS A 159 -0.43 4.38 -17.94
C LYS A 159 -1.41 3.57 -17.10
N PRO A 160 -2.73 3.72 -17.27
CA PRO A 160 -3.70 3.00 -16.47
C PRO A 160 -3.61 1.48 -16.70
N PRO A 161 -4.02 0.65 -15.73
CA PRO A 161 -4.14 -0.79 -15.92
C PRO A 161 -5.05 -1.14 -17.11
N LEU A 162 -4.67 -2.14 -17.92
CA LEU A 162 -5.43 -2.54 -19.11
C LEU A 162 -6.88 -2.97 -18.79
N GLY A 163 -7.13 -3.50 -17.59
CA GLY A 163 -8.46 -3.93 -17.13
C GLY A 163 -9.29 -2.86 -16.40
N LEU A 164 -8.82 -1.61 -16.38
CA LEU A 164 -9.44 -0.54 -15.60
C LEU A 164 -10.85 -0.22 -16.11
N LYS A 165 -11.81 -0.20 -15.19
CA LYS A 165 -13.22 0.14 -15.44
C LYS A 165 -13.57 1.53 -14.93
N GLU A 166 -12.96 1.94 -13.83
CA GLU A 166 -13.26 3.18 -13.14
C GLU A 166 -11.96 3.90 -12.77
N LEU A 167 -11.86 5.16 -13.20
CA LEU A 167 -10.74 6.06 -12.87
C LEU A 167 -11.32 7.31 -12.22
N GLU A 168 -10.91 7.57 -10.98
CA GLU A 168 -11.24 8.82 -10.30
C GLU A 168 -9.97 9.63 -10.03
N ILE A 169 -9.98 10.88 -10.45
CA ILE A 169 -8.89 11.84 -10.21
C ILE A 169 -9.45 12.90 -9.27
N HIS A 170 -8.91 12.92 -8.05
CA HIS A 170 -9.30 13.89 -7.03
C HIS A 170 -8.18 14.91 -6.85
N TRP A 171 -8.42 16.09 -7.37
CA TRP A 171 -7.76 17.30 -6.89
C TRP A 171 -8.49 17.71 -5.63
N PHE A 172 -7.78 17.83 -4.51
CA PHE A 172 -8.41 18.44 -3.35
C PHE A 172 -8.44 19.95 -3.60
N GLU A 173 -9.50 20.43 -4.27
CA GLU A 173 -9.96 21.81 -4.15
C GLU A 173 -10.47 22.00 -2.73
N GLU A 174 -10.07 23.11 -2.11
CA GLU A 174 -10.69 23.55 -0.87
C GLU A 174 -12.18 23.72 -1.17
N HIS A 175 -13.03 22.84 -0.65
CA HIS A 175 -14.33 23.33 -0.24
C HIS A 175 -14.05 24.31 0.88
N GLU A 176 -14.08 25.60 0.55
CA GLU A 176 -14.51 26.63 1.49
C GLU A 176 -15.68 26.03 2.28
N ALA A 177 -15.51 25.87 3.59
CA ALA A 177 -16.67 25.69 4.43
C ALA A 177 -17.54 26.94 4.22
N PRO A 178 -18.82 26.81 3.79
CA PRO A 178 -19.69 27.97 3.75
C PRO A 178 -19.96 28.37 5.20
N GLY A 179 -19.38 29.49 5.62
CA GLY A 179 -19.79 30.21 6.82
C GLY A 179 -18.85 30.10 8.02
N SER A 180 -18.05 31.14 8.21
CA SER A 180 -17.97 31.80 9.53
C SER A 180 -17.73 33.28 9.25
N ARG A 181 -18.83 34.04 9.22
CA ARG A 181 -18.80 35.46 9.60
C ARG A 181 -18.61 35.55 11.11
#